data_AF-A0A0K0DG24-F1
#
_entry.id   AF-A0A0K0DG24-F1
#
_cell.length_a   1.000
_cell.length_b   1.000
_cell.length_c   1.000
_cell.angle_alpha   90.00
_cell.angle_beta   90.00
_cell.angle_gamma   90.00
#
_symmetry.space_group_name_H-M   'P 1'
#
loop_
_entity.id
_entity.type
_entity.pdbx_description
1 polymer ?
#
loop_
_entity_poly.entity_id
_entity_poly.type
_entity_poly.pdbx_seq_one_letter_code
_entity_poly.pdbx_strand_id
1 'polypeptide(L)'
;PSTEQVLIEGSARQSRAQFVRTSFDTEPATLIDLLYGIWKLPPPKLIITIHGGLTNFDLQPKLARIVRKGIMKAARSTDAWIITSGLNADLGSTSRSRNRIIAIGVAPWGMLKGRNRFIGMDISVHYSPNQFSKSRLAELNDRHSYFIFADNGTVGRYGSEVILRKRLETYLAQQNSCSTPVVCVVLEGGAFTIKVVHDYVASIPRIPVVICDGSGGAADLLAFTHHALGEELRLSDSVRHQLVSLVEKVFNCGENNSNLIVQQLIQCACQRGLMTVFRVGEQRQDVDHAIFTALLKGQNLTPSEQLQLALAWNRADIARSEIFMLGTEWSTQDLHNAMMEALNHDRTDFVQLLLDNGVSMHSFLTFSRLENLYNSVGLHC
;
A
#
# COMPACT_ATOMS: atom_id res chain seq x y z
N PRO A 1 -21.20 -10.81 20.94
CA PRO A 1 -20.42 -10.21 19.83
C PRO A 1 -20.89 -10.77 18.49
N SER A 2 -21.68 -9.96 17.81
CA SER A 2 -22.30 -10.26 16.53
C SER A 2 -21.25 -10.21 15.41
N THR A 3 -21.05 -11.29 14.66
CA THR A 3 -20.09 -11.33 13.54
C THR A 3 -20.85 -11.51 12.24
N GLU A 4 -21.09 -10.41 11.53
CA GLU A 4 -21.66 -10.43 10.18
C GLU A 4 -20.68 -11.08 9.21
N GLN A 5 -21.17 -12.03 8.41
CA GLN A 5 -20.34 -12.80 7.48
C GLN A 5 -20.93 -12.78 6.07
N VAL A 6 -20.09 -12.62 5.07
CA VAL A 6 -20.46 -12.83 3.66
C VAL A 6 -19.73 -14.08 3.17
N LEU A 7 -20.50 -15.04 2.68
CA LEU A 7 -20.01 -16.18 1.93
C LEU A 7 -19.96 -15.78 0.45
N ILE A 8 -18.77 -15.45 -0.04
CA ILE A 8 -18.57 -15.09 -1.44
C ILE A 8 -18.21 -16.36 -2.23
N GLU A 9 -19.08 -16.70 -3.17
CA GLU A 9 -18.86 -17.76 -4.16
C GLU A 9 -18.04 -17.19 -5.31
N GLY A 10 -16.73 -17.39 -5.22
CA GLY A 10 -15.77 -17.10 -6.27
C GLY A 10 -15.59 -18.25 -7.25
N SER A 11 -14.97 -18.00 -8.40
CA SER A 11 -14.65 -19.05 -9.36
C SER A 11 -13.73 -20.11 -8.72
N ALA A 12 -14.34 -21.27 -8.46
CA ALA A 12 -13.80 -22.53 -7.92
C ALA A 12 -13.85 -22.79 -6.39
N ARG A 13 -14.08 -21.83 -5.48
CA ARG A 13 -14.28 -22.11 -4.02
C ARG A 13 -15.10 -21.05 -3.29
N GLN A 14 -15.96 -21.48 -2.35
CA GLN A 14 -16.59 -20.60 -1.35
C GLN A 14 -15.53 -19.98 -0.44
N SER A 15 -15.57 -18.65 -0.29
CA SER A 15 -14.74 -17.89 0.64
C SER A 15 -15.63 -17.18 1.66
N ARG A 16 -15.16 -17.12 2.91
CA ARG A 16 -15.83 -16.34 3.96
C ARG A 16 -15.06 -15.04 4.14
N ALA A 17 -15.79 -13.93 4.12
CA ALA A 17 -15.30 -12.64 4.53
C ALA A 17 -16.21 -12.06 5.61
N GLN A 18 -15.67 -11.21 6.47
CA GLN A 18 -16.46 -10.42 7.41
C GLN A 18 -16.80 -9.08 6.76
N PHE A 19 -17.94 -8.50 7.10
CA PHE A 19 -18.30 -7.18 6.59
C PHE A 19 -18.91 -6.32 7.70
N VAL A 20 -18.91 -5.01 7.46
CA VAL A 20 -19.65 -4.02 8.25
C VAL A 20 -20.15 -2.92 7.31
N ARG A 21 -21.32 -2.35 7.60
CA ARG A 21 -21.75 -1.07 7.00
C ARG A 21 -21.58 0.04 8.02
N THR A 22 -20.97 1.14 7.61
CA THR A 22 -20.70 2.28 8.47
C THR A 22 -20.89 3.60 7.73
N SER A 23 -21.14 4.69 8.45
CA SER A 23 -21.20 6.02 7.83
C SER A 23 -19.82 6.42 7.29
N PHE A 24 -19.77 7.11 6.15
CA PHE A 24 -18.53 7.58 5.53
C PHE A 24 -17.71 8.53 6.42
N ASP A 25 -18.35 9.15 7.41
CA ASP A 25 -17.77 10.07 8.38
C ASP A 25 -17.50 9.43 9.76
N THR A 26 -17.63 8.11 9.88
CA THR A 26 -17.29 7.36 11.11
C THR A 26 -15.87 7.67 11.57
N GLU A 27 -15.68 7.88 12.86
CA GLU A 27 -14.36 8.12 13.43
C GLU A 27 -13.42 6.91 13.25
N PRO A 28 -12.17 7.11 12.82
CA PRO A 28 -11.21 6.03 12.62
C PRO A 28 -10.98 5.16 13.86
N ALA A 29 -11.02 5.74 15.07
CA ALA A 29 -10.87 5.00 16.32
C ALA A 29 -11.90 3.87 16.47
N THR A 30 -13.17 4.13 16.10
CA THR A 30 -14.24 3.12 16.11
C THR A 30 -13.96 1.99 15.13
N LEU A 31 -13.37 2.30 13.96
CA LEU A 31 -12.95 1.28 13.02
C LEU A 31 -11.78 0.46 13.58
N ILE A 32 -10.84 1.07 14.28
CA ILE A 32 -9.74 0.36 14.93
C ILE A 32 -10.25 -0.62 15.99
N ASP A 33 -11.23 -0.22 16.81
CA ASP A 33 -11.87 -1.12 17.79
C ASP A 33 -12.55 -2.31 17.11
N LEU A 34 -13.18 -2.09 15.95
CA LEU A 34 -13.71 -3.16 15.12
C LEU A 34 -12.60 -4.09 14.63
N LEU A 35 -11.53 -3.55 14.04
CA LEU A 35 -10.44 -4.34 13.45
C LEU A 35 -9.71 -5.18 14.50
N TYR A 36 -9.32 -4.59 15.64
CA TYR A 36 -8.55 -5.28 16.68
C TYR A 36 -9.42 -5.98 17.72
N GLY A 37 -10.52 -5.37 18.16
CA GLY A 37 -11.36 -5.91 19.22
C GLY A 37 -12.33 -6.98 18.75
N ILE A 38 -13.04 -6.72 17.64
CA ILE A 38 -14.12 -7.59 17.16
C ILE A 38 -13.60 -8.60 16.13
N TRP A 39 -12.94 -8.13 15.09
CA TRP A 39 -12.37 -8.98 14.02
C TRP A 39 -11.06 -9.64 14.44
N LYS A 40 -10.44 -9.18 15.54
CA LYS A 40 -9.22 -9.75 16.14
C LYS A 40 -8.09 -9.87 15.13
N LEU A 41 -7.93 -8.85 14.28
CA LEU A 41 -6.83 -8.82 13.33
C LEU A 41 -5.49 -8.66 14.08
N PRO A 42 -4.44 -9.39 13.70
CA PRO A 42 -3.10 -9.10 14.20
C PRO A 42 -2.65 -7.72 13.69
N PRO A 43 -1.92 -6.93 14.51
CA PRO A 43 -1.41 -5.64 14.10
C PRO A 43 -0.46 -5.81 12.90
N PRO A 44 -0.64 -5.01 11.83
CA PRO A 44 0.21 -5.08 10.65
C PRO A 44 1.60 -4.50 10.94
N LYS A 45 2.63 -5.05 10.30
CA LYS A 45 3.96 -4.40 10.26
C LYS A 45 4.12 -3.43 9.08
N LEU A 46 3.18 -3.49 8.14
CA LEU A 46 3.12 -2.65 6.94
C LEU A 46 1.66 -2.59 6.47
N ILE A 47 1.24 -1.43 5.97
CA ILE A 47 -0.03 -1.29 5.25
C ILE A 47 0.26 -0.88 3.82
N ILE A 48 -0.18 -1.71 2.87
CA ILE A 48 -0.12 -1.42 1.43
C ILE A 48 -1.51 -0.99 0.99
N THR A 49 -1.67 0.30 0.69
CA THR A 49 -2.93 0.84 0.17
C THR A 49 -2.86 0.96 -1.35
N ILE A 50 -3.78 0.30 -2.06
CA ILE A 50 -3.78 0.27 -3.53
C ILE A 50 -4.90 1.15 -4.07
N HIS A 51 -4.53 2.18 -4.82
CA HIS A 51 -5.47 3.06 -5.53
C HIS A 51 -5.39 2.80 -7.03
N GLY A 52 -6.56 2.74 -7.67
CA GLY A 52 -6.63 2.57 -9.11
C GLY A 52 -8.00 2.87 -9.70
N GLY A 53 -8.21 2.43 -10.93
CA GLY A 53 -9.43 2.68 -11.68
C GLY A 53 -10.69 2.15 -11.03
N LEU A 54 -11.75 2.97 -11.04
CA LEU A 54 -13.08 2.60 -10.55
C LEU A 54 -13.82 1.66 -11.52
N THR A 55 -13.36 1.57 -12.77
CA THR A 55 -13.92 0.72 -13.84
C THR A 55 -12.93 -0.37 -14.20
N ASN A 56 -13.41 -1.50 -14.72
CA ASN A 56 -12.51 -2.54 -15.24
C ASN A 56 -11.56 -1.93 -16.29
N PHE A 57 -10.28 -1.80 -15.94
CA PHE A 57 -9.24 -1.31 -16.84
C PHE A 57 -8.37 -2.49 -17.27
N ASP A 58 -8.03 -2.53 -18.57
CA ASP A 58 -7.24 -3.62 -19.12
C ASP A 58 -5.75 -3.30 -18.97
N LEU A 59 -5.19 -3.67 -17.82
CA LEU A 59 -3.74 -3.65 -17.64
C LEU A 59 -3.10 -4.63 -18.60
N GLN A 60 -2.00 -4.23 -19.23
CA GLN A 60 -1.17 -5.17 -19.99
C GLN A 60 -0.88 -6.41 -19.14
N PRO A 61 -1.15 -7.64 -19.63
CA PRO A 61 -1.08 -8.86 -18.81
C PRO A 61 0.27 -9.06 -18.12
N LYS A 62 1.36 -8.65 -18.77
CA LYS A 62 2.72 -8.68 -18.22
C LYS A 62 2.86 -7.74 -17.01
N LEU A 63 2.40 -6.49 -17.11
CA LEU A 63 2.42 -5.51 -16.03
C LEU A 63 1.56 -5.99 -14.85
N ALA A 64 0.33 -6.42 -15.12
CA ALA A 64 -0.58 -6.96 -14.10
C ALA A 64 0.05 -8.14 -13.33
N ARG A 65 0.76 -9.03 -14.03
CA ARG A 65 1.47 -10.15 -13.41
C ARG A 65 2.62 -9.70 -12.51
N ILE A 66 3.44 -8.76 -12.97
CA ILE A 66 4.60 -8.26 -12.23
C ILE A 66 4.16 -7.50 -10.97
N VAL A 67 3.23 -6.56 -11.12
CA VAL A 67 2.66 -5.78 -10.02
C VAL A 67 2.06 -6.70 -8.97
N ARG A 68 1.22 -7.65 -9.40
CA ARG A 68 0.60 -8.61 -8.47
C ARG A 68 1.64 -9.44 -7.74
N LYS A 69 2.66 -9.95 -8.46
CA LYS A 69 3.74 -10.73 -7.85
C LYS A 69 4.48 -9.92 -6.79
N GLY A 70 4.83 -8.66 -7.09
CA GLY A 70 5.54 -7.80 -6.16
C GLY A 70 4.72 -7.43 -4.93
N ILE A 71 3.47 -6.99 -5.09
CA ILE A 71 2.58 -6.66 -3.96
C ILE A 71 2.40 -7.89 -3.05
N MET A 72 2.13 -9.06 -3.64
CA MET A 72 1.95 -10.30 -2.87
C MET A 72 3.24 -10.76 -2.18
N LYS A 73 4.41 -10.50 -2.79
CA LYS A 73 5.70 -10.79 -2.17
C LYS A 73 5.94 -9.84 -0.98
N ALA A 74 5.76 -8.53 -1.16
CA ALA A 74 5.90 -7.55 -0.08
C ALA A 74 4.98 -7.85 1.11
N ALA A 75 3.69 -8.16 0.83
CA ALA A 75 2.73 -8.45 1.87
C ALA A 75 3.05 -9.73 2.65
N ARG A 76 3.53 -10.79 1.99
CA ARG A 76 3.93 -12.04 2.66
C ARG A 76 5.21 -11.90 3.46
N SER A 77 6.16 -11.08 3.00
CA SER A 77 7.42 -10.87 3.71
C SER A 77 7.24 -10.11 5.03
N THR A 78 6.17 -9.33 5.16
CA THR A 78 5.97 -8.39 6.28
C THR A 78 4.69 -8.61 7.07
N ASP A 79 3.89 -9.63 6.72
CA ASP A 79 2.54 -9.79 7.26
C ASP A 79 1.69 -8.51 7.10
N ALA A 80 1.83 -7.85 5.93
CA ALA A 80 1.16 -6.59 5.68
C ALA A 80 -0.35 -6.75 5.54
N TRP A 81 -1.07 -5.69 5.89
CA TRP A 81 -2.44 -5.51 5.44
C TRP A 81 -2.47 -4.91 4.04
N ILE A 82 -3.36 -5.39 3.19
CA ILE A 82 -3.66 -4.80 1.89
C ILE A 82 -5.02 -4.11 1.97
N ILE A 83 -5.07 -2.81 1.72
CA ILE A 83 -6.31 -2.03 1.64
C ILE A 83 -6.57 -1.68 0.18
N THR A 84 -7.78 -1.96 -0.31
CA THR A 84 -8.22 -1.61 -1.69
C THR A 84 -9.69 -1.14 -1.71
N SER A 85 -10.26 -0.89 -2.89
CA SER A 85 -11.70 -0.56 -3.01
C SER A 85 -12.62 -1.75 -2.67
N GLY A 86 -12.09 -2.98 -2.70
CA GLY A 86 -12.88 -4.20 -2.51
C GLY A 86 -13.77 -4.56 -3.71
N LEU A 87 -13.66 -3.84 -4.82
CA LEU A 87 -14.46 -4.06 -6.02
C LEU A 87 -13.69 -4.90 -7.07
N ASN A 88 -14.41 -5.60 -7.95
CA ASN A 88 -13.82 -6.46 -8.99
C ASN A 88 -12.98 -5.71 -10.05
N ALA A 89 -13.07 -4.38 -10.11
CA ALA A 89 -12.22 -3.54 -10.96
C ALA A 89 -10.75 -3.52 -10.49
N ASP A 90 -10.48 -3.92 -9.25
CA ASP A 90 -9.12 -3.96 -8.70
C ASP A 90 -8.34 -5.20 -9.21
N LEU A 91 -7.15 -4.97 -9.79
CA LEU A 91 -6.09 -5.97 -10.09
C LEU A 91 -6.63 -7.37 -10.45
N GLY A 92 -7.01 -7.53 -11.73
CA GLY A 92 -7.68 -8.70 -12.30
C GLY A 92 -7.30 -10.10 -11.75
N SER A 93 -8.31 -10.97 -11.76
CA SER A 93 -8.37 -12.32 -11.19
C SER A 93 -7.13 -13.20 -11.42
N THR A 94 -6.51 -13.72 -10.34
CA THR A 94 -5.62 -14.91 -10.37
C THR A 94 -5.57 -15.62 -9.01
N SER A 95 -5.08 -16.87 -8.95
CA SER A 95 -5.29 -17.93 -7.93
C SER A 95 -5.08 -17.58 -6.44
N ARG A 96 -5.90 -18.21 -5.57
CA ARG A 96 -5.83 -18.08 -4.11
C ARG A 96 -4.63 -18.89 -3.58
N SER A 97 -3.67 -18.21 -2.96
CA SER A 97 -2.63 -18.88 -2.17
C SER A 97 -3.16 -19.21 -0.78
N ARG A 98 -2.69 -20.31 -0.17
CA ARG A 98 -3.10 -20.76 1.17
C ARG A 98 -2.58 -19.90 2.32
N ASN A 99 -1.60 -19.01 2.07
CA ASN A 99 -1.12 -18.07 3.10
C ASN A 99 -2.10 -16.89 3.17
N ARG A 100 -2.78 -16.75 4.32
CA ARG A 100 -3.87 -15.79 4.54
C ARG A 100 -3.33 -14.37 4.69
N ILE A 101 -3.10 -13.70 3.56
CA ILE A 101 -2.90 -12.24 3.55
C ILE A 101 -4.20 -11.57 3.97
N ILE A 102 -4.11 -10.59 4.87
CA ILE A 102 -5.24 -9.79 5.30
C ILE A 102 -5.51 -8.73 4.24
N ALA A 103 -6.61 -8.88 3.52
CA ALA A 103 -7.08 -7.92 2.52
C ALA A 103 -8.42 -7.31 2.97
N ILE A 104 -8.45 -5.98 3.08
CA ILE A 104 -9.58 -5.16 3.53
C ILE A 104 -10.08 -4.33 2.36
N GLY A 105 -11.34 -4.54 1.97
CA GLY A 105 -12.00 -3.78 0.91
C GLY A 105 -12.84 -2.65 1.51
N VAL A 106 -12.51 -1.40 1.23
CA VAL A 106 -13.34 -0.24 1.60
C VAL A 106 -14.17 0.15 0.39
N ALA A 107 -15.43 -0.27 0.37
CA ALA A 107 -16.30 -0.15 -0.81
C ALA A 107 -17.45 0.85 -0.56
N PRO A 108 -17.91 1.59 -1.58
CA PRO A 108 -19.06 2.47 -1.45
C PRO A 108 -20.35 1.66 -1.42
N TRP A 109 -21.13 1.80 -0.33
CA TRP A 109 -22.43 1.14 -0.18
C TRP A 109 -23.40 1.48 -1.33
N GLY A 110 -23.37 2.73 -1.78
CA GLY A 110 -24.20 3.24 -2.86
C GLY A 110 -23.97 2.55 -4.21
N MET A 111 -22.77 2.01 -4.44
CA MET A 111 -22.38 1.33 -5.68
C MET A 111 -22.54 -0.18 -5.63
N LEU A 112 -22.76 -0.76 -4.45
CA LEU A 112 -22.77 -2.21 -4.28
C LEU A 112 -24.02 -2.85 -4.93
N LYS A 113 -23.79 -3.75 -5.88
CA LYS A 113 -24.85 -4.55 -6.48
C LYS A 113 -25.42 -5.55 -5.47
N GLY A 114 -26.75 -5.61 -5.36
CA GLY A 114 -27.41 -6.52 -4.42
C GLY A 114 -27.26 -6.12 -2.95
N ARG A 115 -26.95 -4.84 -2.65
CA ARG A 115 -26.73 -4.34 -1.29
C ARG A 115 -27.85 -4.68 -0.28
N ASN A 116 -29.10 -4.80 -0.73
CA ASN A 116 -30.24 -5.13 0.14
C ASN A 116 -30.06 -6.48 0.86
N ARG A 117 -29.23 -7.38 0.32
CA ARG A 117 -28.91 -8.66 0.93
C ARG A 117 -28.04 -8.54 2.17
N PHE A 118 -27.34 -7.43 2.34
CA PHE A 118 -26.44 -7.12 3.45
C PHE A 118 -27.14 -6.32 4.56
N ILE A 119 -28.47 -6.22 4.52
CA ILE A 119 -29.27 -5.54 5.56
C ILE A 119 -29.76 -6.58 6.56
N GLY A 120 -29.33 -6.45 7.81
CA GLY A 120 -29.74 -7.30 8.93
C GLY A 120 -28.65 -7.33 10.00
N MET A 121 -28.97 -7.87 11.17
CA MET A 121 -28.00 -8.10 12.24
C MET A 121 -27.62 -9.58 12.24
N ASP A 122 -26.34 -9.89 12.42
CA ASP A 122 -25.83 -11.28 12.49
C ASP A 122 -26.20 -12.17 11.29
N ILE A 123 -26.21 -11.57 10.11
CA ILE A 123 -26.58 -12.27 8.88
C ILE A 123 -25.39 -12.95 8.21
N SER A 124 -25.70 -14.05 7.51
CA SER A 124 -24.79 -14.70 6.56
C SER A 124 -25.30 -14.48 5.14
N VAL A 125 -24.56 -13.72 4.34
CA VAL A 125 -24.96 -13.37 2.97
C VAL A 125 -24.23 -14.26 1.97
N HIS A 126 -24.97 -14.99 1.14
CA HIS A 126 -24.38 -15.68 -0.01
C HIS A 126 -24.20 -14.66 -1.14
N TYR A 127 -23.00 -14.46 -1.66
CA TYR A 127 -22.74 -13.50 -2.74
C TYR A 127 -22.10 -14.19 -3.92
N SER A 128 -22.78 -14.18 -5.06
CA SER A 128 -22.29 -14.77 -6.32
C SER A 128 -22.16 -13.63 -7.33
N PRO A 129 -20.94 -13.24 -7.73
CA PRO A 129 -20.71 -12.17 -8.71
C PRO A 129 -21.36 -12.56 -10.05
N ASN A 130 -22.10 -11.64 -10.66
CA ASN A 130 -22.67 -11.81 -12.00
C ASN A 130 -22.01 -10.80 -12.96
N GLN A 131 -20.85 -11.22 -13.47
CA GLN A 131 -20.01 -10.45 -14.40
C GLN A 131 -20.69 -10.16 -15.74
N PHE A 132 -21.79 -10.84 -16.07
CA PHE A 132 -22.49 -10.69 -17.35
C PHE A 132 -23.59 -9.61 -17.34
N SER A 133 -23.92 -9.07 -16.16
CA SER A 133 -24.92 -8.01 -16.04
C SER A 133 -24.27 -6.65 -16.26
N LYS A 134 -24.65 -5.97 -17.35
CA LYS A 134 -24.27 -4.58 -17.66
C LYS A 134 -24.99 -3.61 -16.72
N SER A 135 -24.57 -3.56 -15.47
CA SER A 135 -25.03 -2.57 -14.49
C SER A 135 -23.98 -1.48 -14.30
N ARG A 136 -24.42 -0.27 -13.93
CA ARG A 136 -23.51 0.79 -13.44
C ARG A 136 -23.01 0.48 -12.02
N LEU A 137 -23.65 -0.46 -11.32
CA LEU A 137 -23.25 -0.91 -9.98
C LEU A 137 -22.07 -1.87 -10.04
N ALA A 138 -21.24 -1.84 -9.01
CA ALA A 138 -20.04 -2.63 -8.89
C ALA A 138 -20.27 -3.92 -8.11
N GLU A 139 -19.41 -4.91 -8.37
CA GLU A 139 -19.41 -6.20 -7.68
C GLU A 139 -18.22 -6.33 -6.73
N LEU A 140 -18.42 -7.07 -5.64
CA LEU A 140 -17.37 -7.35 -4.66
C LEU A 140 -16.33 -8.30 -5.22
N ASN A 141 -15.09 -8.09 -4.80
CA ASN A 141 -13.97 -8.95 -5.08
C ASN A 141 -13.90 -10.13 -4.12
N ASP A 142 -13.93 -11.36 -4.66
CA ASP A 142 -13.92 -12.58 -3.85
C ASP A 142 -12.61 -12.86 -3.09
N ARG A 143 -11.60 -11.99 -3.21
CA ARG A 143 -10.27 -12.16 -2.59
C ARG A 143 -10.05 -11.39 -1.32
N HIS A 144 -10.95 -10.50 -0.96
CA HIS A 144 -10.89 -9.80 0.31
C HIS A 144 -11.41 -10.69 1.43
N SER A 145 -10.79 -10.56 2.60
CA SER A 145 -11.20 -11.26 3.81
C SER A 145 -12.12 -10.40 4.68
N TYR A 146 -12.11 -9.08 4.45
CA TYR A 146 -12.84 -8.10 5.23
C TYR A 146 -13.39 -7.00 4.32
N PHE A 147 -14.60 -6.52 4.62
CA PHE A 147 -15.23 -5.42 3.91
C PHE A 147 -15.75 -4.35 4.86
N ILE A 148 -15.47 -3.09 4.53
CA ILE A 148 -16.06 -1.92 5.18
C ILE A 148 -16.88 -1.19 4.12
N PHE A 149 -18.20 -1.21 4.26
CA PHE A 149 -19.09 -0.50 3.35
C PHE A 149 -19.30 0.93 3.85
N ALA A 150 -18.73 1.89 3.13
CA ALA A 150 -18.85 3.31 3.41
C ALA A 150 -20.16 3.86 2.83
N ASP A 151 -21.05 4.30 3.70
CA ASP A 151 -22.37 4.79 3.34
C ASP A 151 -22.50 6.30 3.57
N ASN A 152 -23.00 7.00 2.56
CA ASN A 152 -23.32 8.43 2.60
C ASN A 152 -24.79 8.70 2.21
N GLY A 153 -25.63 7.66 2.18
CA GLY A 153 -27.05 7.73 1.79
C GLY A 153 -27.29 7.83 0.29
N THR A 154 -26.26 7.99 -0.55
CA THR A 154 -26.42 8.10 -2.01
C THR A 154 -26.45 6.73 -2.69
N VAL A 155 -26.99 6.70 -3.92
CA VAL A 155 -27.10 5.49 -4.75
C VAL A 155 -26.41 5.74 -6.08
N GLY A 156 -25.58 4.80 -6.53
CA GLY A 156 -24.87 4.91 -7.81
C GLY A 156 -23.80 6.00 -7.82
N ARG A 157 -23.25 6.39 -6.66
CA ARG A 157 -22.15 7.35 -6.54
C ARG A 157 -20.99 6.78 -5.75
N TYR A 158 -19.78 7.07 -6.24
CA TYR A 158 -18.51 6.87 -5.56
C TYR A 158 -18.17 8.07 -4.66
N GLY A 159 -17.16 7.92 -3.81
CA GLY A 159 -16.53 8.98 -3.04
C GLY A 159 -16.65 8.83 -1.52
N SER A 160 -17.66 8.12 -1.02
CA SER A 160 -17.81 7.85 0.42
C SER A 160 -16.66 7.01 0.96
N GLU A 161 -16.28 5.99 0.19
CA GLU A 161 -15.18 5.08 0.46
C GLU A 161 -13.84 5.81 0.46
N VAL A 162 -13.64 6.78 -0.44
CA VAL A 162 -12.37 7.52 -0.55
C VAL A 162 -12.11 8.33 0.72
N ILE A 163 -13.15 9.00 1.23
CA ILE A 163 -13.06 9.83 2.44
C ILE A 163 -12.78 8.94 3.67
N LEU A 164 -13.59 7.89 3.86
CA LEU A 164 -13.45 6.98 4.99
C LEU A 164 -12.08 6.29 4.99
N ARG A 165 -11.67 5.78 3.83
CA ARG A 165 -10.39 5.08 3.62
C ARG A 165 -9.20 5.99 3.92
N LYS A 166 -9.19 7.21 3.38
CA LYS A 166 -8.13 8.18 3.66
C LYS A 166 -8.00 8.45 5.15
N ARG A 167 -9.12 8.72 5.84
CA ARG A 167 -9.11 8.98 7.30
C ARG A 167 -8.57 7.79 8.10
N LEU A 168 -8.96 6.56 7.72
CA LEU A 168 -8.46 5.34 8.34
C LEU A 168 -6.95 5.17 8.13
N GLU A 169 -6.46 5.36 6.92
CA GLU A 169 -5.03 5.21 6.59
C GLU A 169 -4.16 6.27 7.28
N THR A 170 -4.62 7.53 7.30
CA THR A 170 -3.95 8.61 8.05
C THR A 170 -3.91 8.30 9.54
N TYR A 171 -4.98 7.76 10.11
CA TYR A 171 -5.02 7.37 11.52
C TYR A 171 -4.06 6.22 11.84
N LEU A 172 -4.02 5.20 10.99
CA LEU A 172 -3.10 4.06 11.11
C LEU A 172 -1.63 4.50 11.03
N ALA A 173 -1.33 5.52 10.23
CA ALA A 173 0.00 6.11 10.14
C ALA A 173 0.38 7.00 11.36
N GLN A 174 -0.58 7.48 12.16
CA GLN A 174 -0.33 8.44 13.26
C GLN A 174 -0.14 7.80 14.65
N GLN A 175 -0.44 6.51 14.85
CA GLN A 175 -0.49 5.91 16.20
C GLN A 175 0.87 5.93 16.94
N ASN A 176 0.90 6.63 18.09
CA ASN A 176 2.08 7.17 18.81
C ASN A 176 3.02 6.16 19.51
N SER A 177 2.81 4.83 19.42
CA SER A 177 3.66 3.83 20.10
C SER A 177 4.34 2.83 19.16
N CYS A 178 3.79 2.63 17.96
CA CYS A 178 4.37 1.82 16.88
C CYS A 178 3.66 2.24 15.59
N SER A 179 4.05 3.39 15.03
CA SER A 179 3.46 3.87 13.76
C SER A 179 3.70 2.81 12.70
N THR A 180 2.62 2.22 12.19
CA THR A 180 2.74 1.23 11.13
C THR A 180 3.05 1.98 9.84
N PRO A 181 4.14 1.64 9.12
CA PRO A 181 4.42 2.27 7.85
C PRO A 181 3.26 2.04 6.88
N VAL A 182 2.81 3.11 6.23
CA VAL A 182 1.78 3.06 5.19
C VAL A 182 2.42 3.46 3.86
N VAL A 183 2.15 2.72 2.80
CA VAL A 183 2.61 3.01 1.44
C VAL A 183 1.45 2.91 0.46
N CYS A 184 1.33 3.91 -0.41
CA CYS A 184 0.34 3.94 -1.47
C CYS A 184 0.93 3.37 -2.76
N VAL A 185 0.22 2.45 -3.42
CA VAL A 185 0.55 1.95 -4.76
C VAL A 185 -0.54 2.41 -5.72
N VAL A 186 -0.15 3.12 -6.77
CA VAL A 186 -1.07 3.69 -7.77
C VAL A 186 -0.99 2.89 -9.07
N LEU A 187 -2.14 2.42 -9.53
CA LEU A 187 -2.32 1.64 -10.76
C LEU A 187 -3.48 2.23 -11.55
N GLU A 188 -3.23 2.75 -12.74
CA GLU A 188 -4.24 3.52 -13.48
C GLU A 188 -4.74 4.69 -12.60
N GLY A 189 -6.04 4.85 -12.41
CA GLY A 189 -6.68 5.88 -11.62
C GLY A 189 -7.32 7.00 -12.43
N GLY A 190 -8.39 7.57 -11.88
CA GLY A 190 -9.05 8.76 -12.41
C GLY A 190 -8.54 10.05 -11.77
N ALA A 191 -9.19 11.18 -12.07
CA ALA A 191 -8.87 12.49 -11.47
C ALA A 191 -8.89 12.46 -9.93
N PHE A 192 -9.77 11.66 -9.30
CA PHE A 192 -9.81 11.51 -7.85
C PHE A 192 -8.56 10.84 -7.28
N THR A 193 -7.93 9.93 -8.02
CA THR A 193 -6.67 9.29 -7.61
C THR A 193 -5.55 10.31 -7.47
N ILE A 194 -5.48 11.30 -8.37
CA ILE A 194 -4.51 12.41 -8.29
C ILE A 194 -4.75 13.22 -7.01
N LYS A 195 -6.01 13.54 -6.69
CA LYS A 195 -6.34 14.25 -5.46
C LYS A 195 -5.93 13.46 -4.21
N VAL A 196 -6.16 12.15 -4.17
CA VAL A 196 -5.75 11.29 -3.05
C VAL A 196 -4.23 11.27 -2.91
N VAL A 197 -3.49 11.11 -4.00
CA VAL A 197 -2.03 11.14 -4.02
C VAL A 197 -1.51 12.49 -3.53
N HIS A 198 -2.07 13.59 -4.02
CA HIS A 198 -1.76 14.95 -3.57
C HIS A 198 -1.95 15.08 -2.06
N ASP A 199 -3.09 14.61 -1.56
CA ASP A 199 -3.38 14.67 -0.14
C ASP A 199 -2.40 13.85 0.70
N TYR A 200 -1.97 12.68 0.24
CA TYR A 200 -0.96 11.85 0.93
C TYR A 200 0.41 12.49 1.03
N VAL A 201 0.85 13.19 -0.01
CA VAL A 201 2.18 13.83 -0.01
C VAL A 201 2.16 15.21 0.65
N ALA A 202 1.01 15.89 0.68
CA ALA A 202 0.86 17.23 1.26
C ALA A 202 0.42 17.23 2.73
N SER A 203 -0.29 16.20 3.21
CA SER A 203 -0.79 16.13 4.59
C SER A 203 0.22 15.52 5.56
N ILE A 204 -0.03 15.68 6.87
CA ILE A 204 0.76 15.02 7.93
C ILE A 204 -0.11 13.94 8.60
N PRO A 205 0.38 12.68 8.71
CA PRO A 205 1.66 12.16 8.23
C PRO A 205 1.67 12.03 6.71
N ARG A 206 2.88 12.17 6.15
CA ARG A 206 3.10 11.99 4.72
C ARG A 206 3.16 10.50 4.41
N ILE A 207 2.48 10.09 3.35
CA ILE A 207 2.46 8.68 2.91
C ILE A 207 3.23 8.58 1.59
N PRO A 208 4.32 7.78 1.52
CA PRO A 208 5.04 7.56 0.27
C PRO A 208 4.18 6.83 -0.75
N VAL A 209 4.41 7.15 -2.02
CA VAL A 209 3.61 6.72 -3.16
C VAL A 209 4.49 6.06 -4.22
N VAL A 210 4.15 4.82 -4.57
CA VAL A 210 4.71 4.07 -5.68
C VAL A 210 3.78 4.16 -6.88
N ILE A 211 4.26 4.72 -7.97
CA ILE A 211 3.49 4.88 -9.22
C ILE A 211 3.93 3.81 -10.20
N CYS A 212 3.01 3.00 -10.68
CA CYS A 212 3.29 2.02 -11.73
C CYS A 212 3.13 2.67 -13.12
N ASP A 213 4.23 3.13 -13.70
CA ASP A 213 4.25 3.72 -15.04
C ASP A 213 3.86 2.69 -16.12
N GLY A 214 3.07 3.12 -17.09
CA GLY A 214 2.46 2.29 -18.13
C GLY A 214 1.21 1.56 -17.68
N SER A 215 0.62 1.93 -16.54
CA SER A 215 -0.66 1.38 -16.08
C SER A 215 -1.88 2.19 -16.54
N GLY A 216 -1.68 3.40 -17.07
CA GLY A 216 -2.74 4.26 -17.63
C GLY A 216 -3.16 5.41 -16.72
N GLY A 217 -4.10 6.22 -17.20
CA GLY A 217 -4.84 7.21 -16.40
C GLY A 217 -3.96 8.14 -15.55
N ALA A 218 -4.28 8.22 -14.27
CA ALA A 218 -3.58 9.06 -13.30
C ALA A 218 -2.12 8.63 -13.07
N ALA A 219 -1.83 7.33 -13.05
CA ALA A 219 -0.47 6.82 -12.85
C ALA A 219 0.49 7.33 -13.93
N ASP A 220 0.11 7.25 -15.21
CA ASP A 220 0.96 7.70 -16.31
C ASP A 220 1.14 9.22 -16.30
N LEU A 221 0.09 9.98 -15.94
CA LEU A 221 0.18 11.44 -15.78
C LEU A 221 1.12 11.85 -14.64
N LEU A 222 1.06 11.15 -13.50
CA LEU A 222 1.97 11.37 -12.37
C LEU A 222 3.42 11.01 -12.75
N ALA A 223 3.63 9.88 -13.42
CA ALA A 223 4.95 9.46 -13.89
C ALA A 223 5.54 10.43 -14.91
N PHE A 224 4.75 10.83 -15.92
CA PHE A 224 5.14 11.83 -16.91
C PHE A 224 5.53 13.15 -16.25
N THR A 225 4.70 13.66 -15.34
CA THR A 225 4.97 14.94 -14.66
C THR A 225 6.23 14.85 -13.81
N HIS A 226 6.43 13.73 -13.09
CA HIS A 226 7.64 13.46 -12.32
C HIS A 226 8.90 13.43 -13.18
N HIS A 227 8.86 12.85 -14.38
CA HIS A 227 10.01 12.89 -15.29
C HIS A 227 10.21 14.28 -15.91
N ALA A 228 9.14 14.96 -16.32
CA ALA A 228 9.20 16.24 -17.01
C ALA A 228 9.75 17.38 -16.12
N LEU A 229 9.56 17.33 -14.80
CA LEU A 229 10.10 18.34 -13.87
C LEU A 229 11.63 18.32 -13.75
N GLY A 230 12.28 17.18 -14.05
CA GLY A 230 13.73 17.01 -13.89
C GLY A 230 14.28 17.45 -12.52
N GLU A 231 15.57 17.75 -12.45
CA GLU A 231 16.21 18.28 -11.25
C GLU A 231 15.81 19.73 -10.94
N GLU A 232 15.36 20.48 -11.95
CA GLU A 232 15.02 21.89 -11.82
C GLU A 232 13.67 22.15 -11.12
N LEU A 233 12.88 21.10 -10.88
CA LEU A 233 11.55 21.15 -10.26
C LEU A 233 10.63 22.19 -10.89
N ARG A 234 10.79 22.43 -12.20
CA ARG A 234 9.99 23.38 -12.97
C ARG A 234 9.61 22.79 -14.32
N LEU A 235 8.37 23.05 -14.74
CA LEU A 235 7.90 22.73 -16.09
C LEU A 235 8.00 23.97 -16.96
N SER A 236 8.38 23.81 -18.21
CA SER A 236 8.24 24.86 -19.22
C SER A 236 6.77 25.11 -19.53
N ASP A 237 6.45 26.34 -19.96
CA ASP A 237 5.06 26.70 -20.29
C ASP A 237 4.49 25.81 -21.40
N SER A 238 5.30 25.43 -22.39
CA SER A 238 4.86 24.54 -23.48
C SER A 238 4.45 23.15 -22.95
N VAL A 239 5.24 22.56 -22.07
CA VAL A 239 4.93 21.25 -21.45
C VAL A 239 3.72 21.37 -20.53
N ARG A 240 3.57 22.49 -19.81
CA ARG A 240 2.38 22.75 -18.98
C ARG A 240 1.10 22.79 -19.81
N HIS A 241 1.09 23.50 -20.94
CA HIS A 241 -0.09 23.55 -21.83
C HIS A 241 -0.41 22.18 -22.44
N GLN A 242 0.62 21.42 -22.84
CA GLN A 242 0.45 20.05 -23.31
C GLN A 242 -0.16 19.14 -22.23
N LEU A 243 0.28 19.28 -20.98
CA LEU A 243 -0.23 18.52 -19.85
C LEU A 243 -1.70 18.85 -19.55
N VAL A 244 -2.11 20.13 -19.64
CA VAL A 244 -3.52 20.53 -19.53
C VAL A 244 -4.37 19.85 -20.61
N SER A 245 -3.94 19.90 -21.88
CA SER A 245 -4.65 19.24 -22.98
C SER A 245 -4.72 17.72 -22.79
N LEU A 246 -3.68 17.09 -22.23
CA LEU A 246 -3.66 15.67 -21.96
C LEU A 246 -4.65 15.31 -20.83
N VAL A 247 -4.67 16.08 -19.75
CA VAL A 247 -5.59 15.91 -18.63
C VAL A 247 -7.06 16.06 -19.07
N GLU A 248 -7.35 17.07 -19.90
CA GLU A 248 -8.68 17.26 -20.50
C GLU A 248 -9.13 16.02 -21.28
N LYS A 249 -8.24 15.47 -22.11
CA LYS A 249 -8.53 14.28 -22.93
C LYS A 249 -8.70 13.02 -22.08
N VAL A 250 -7.84 12.80 -21.10
CA VAL A 250 -7.83 11.58 -20.28
C VAL A 250 -9.03 11.53 -19.33
N PHE A 251 -9.39 12.65 -18.69
CA PHE A 251 -10.48 12.67 -17.71
C PHE A 251 -11.79 13.27 -18.22
N ASN A 252 -11.82 13.76 -19.46
CA ASN A 252 -12.99 14.39 -20.07
C ASN A 252 -13.59 15.51 -19.19
N CYS A 253 -12.72 16.37 -18.66
CA CYS A 253 -13.06 17.49 -17.79
C CYS A 253 -12.75 18.83 -18.46
N GLY A 254 -13.48 19.89 -18.05
CA GLY A 254 -13.27 21.24 -18.58
C GLY A 254 -11.97 21.90 -18.11
N GLU A 255 -11.54 22.93 -18.84
CA GLU A 255 -10.25 23.62 -18.68
C GLU A 255 -9.93 24.05 -17.25
N ASN A 256 -10.90 24.60 -16.51
CA ASN A 256 -10.70 25.01 -15.12
C ASN A 256 -10.33 23.83 -14.20
N ASN A 257 -11.00 22.69 -14.37
CA ASN A 257 -10.71 21.48 -13.60
C ASN A 257 -9.38 20.88 -14.03
N SER A 258 -9.06 20.91 -15.32
CA SER A 258 -7.79 20.40 -15.84
C SER A 258 -6.61 21.21 -15.31
N ASN A 259 -6.73 22.54 -15.24
CA ASN A 259 -5.73 23.40 -14.63
C ASN A 259 -5.51 23.07 -13.14
N LEU A 260 -6.58 22.83 -12.39
CA LEU A 260 -6.49 22.42 -10.99
C LEU A 260 -5.77 21.06 -10.84
N ILE A 261 -6.11 20.08 -11.68
CA ILE A 261 -5.47 18.75 -11.68
C ILE A 261 -3.99 18.88 -12.05
N VAL A 262 -3.63 19.71 -13.02
CA VAL A 262 -2.23 19.98 -13.38
C VAL A 262 -1.47 20.61 -12.23
N GLN A 263 -2.07 21.55 -11.49
CA GLN A 263 -1.46 22.11 -10.28
C GLN A 263 -1.18 21.01 -9.24
N GLN A 264 -2.15 20.11 -9.01
CA GLN A 264 -1.97 18.97 -8.10
C GLN A 264 -0.88 18.01 -8.57
N LEU A 265 -0.81 17.68 -9.87
CA LEU A 265 0.23 16.84 -10.45
C LEU A 265 1.62 17.43 -10.22
N ILE A 266 1.79 18.73 -10.45
CA ILE A 266 3.06 19.43 -10.23
C ILE A 266 3.43 19.40 -8.74
N GLN A 267 2.47 19.74 -7.86
CA GLN A 267 2.69 19.71 -6.42
C GLN A 267 3.08 18.33 -5.90
N CYS A 268 2.46 17.27 -6.43
CA CYS A 268 2.87 15.90 -6.14
C CYS A 268 4.32 15.70 -6.55
N ALA A 269 4.61 15.92 -7.83
CA ALA A 269 5.90 15.61 -8.42
C ALA A 269 7.08 16.44 -7.88
N CYS A 270 6.81 17.58 -7.25
CA CYS A 270 7.80 18.31 -6.45
C CYS A 270 8.25 17.54 -5.19
N GLN A 271 7.45 16.62 -4.66
CA GLN A 271 7.78 15.79 -3.48
C GLN A 271 8.60 14.55 -3.87
N ARG A 272 9.81 14.76 -4.43
CA ARG A 272 10.71 13.70 -4.92
C ARG A 272 10.96 12.57 -3.91
N GLY A 273 11.16 12.92 -2.62
CA GLY A 273 11.43 11.93 -1.57
C GLY A 273 10.26 10.98 -1.27
N LEU A 274 9.04 11.34 -1.68
CA LEU A 274 7.82 10.58 -1.42
C LEU A 274 7.27 9.88 -2.66
N MET A 275 7.81 10.16 -3.85
CA MET A 275 7.33 9.58 -5.10
C MET A 275 8.37 8.63 -5.68
N THR A 276 8.00 7.36 -5.83
CA THR A 276 8.82 6.35 -6.49
C THR A 276 8.11 5.88 -7.75
N VAL A 277 8.68 6.15 -8.92
CA VAL A 277 8.13 5.69 -10.21
C VAL A 277 8.72 4.33 -10.54
N PHE A 278 7.86 3.32 -10.66
CA PHE A 278 8.20 1.97 -11.07
C PHE A 278 7.81 1.76 -12.55
N ARG A 279 8.79 1.38 -13.37
CA ARG A 279 8.59 1.08 -14.79
C ARG A 279 9.09 -0.32 -15.13
N VAL A 280 8.24 -1.10 -15.80
CA VAL A 280 8.58 -2.48 -16.19
C VAL A 280 9.68 -2.46 -17.25
N GLY A 281 10.81 -3.10 -16.94
CA GLY A 281 11.89 -3.36 -17.89
C GLY A 281 13.08 -2.39 -17.82
N GLU A 282 12.96 -1.25 -17.14
CA GLU A 282 14.10 -0.36 -16.89
C GLU A 282 14.91 -0.78 -15.68
N GLN A 283 14.25 -1.30 -14.65
CA GLN A 283 14.90 -1.77 -13.43
C GLN A 283 14.93 -3.31 -13.38
N ARG A 284 16.03 -3.89 -12.89
CA ARG A 284 16.11 -5.33 -12.54
C ARG A 284 15.27 -5.68 -11.30
N GLN A 285 14.74 -4.67 -10.62
CA GLN A 285 14.04 -4.77 -9.36
C GLN A 285 12.53 -4.99 -9.60
N ASP A 286 11.92 -5.84 -8.77
CA ASP A 286 10.47 -6.11 -8.78
C ASP A 286 9.72 -5.03 -7.97
N VAL A 287 8.38 -4.96 -8.09
CA VAL A 287 7.54 -3.96 -7.40
C VAL A 287 7.66 -3.97 -5.88
N ASP A 288 7.95 -5.13 -5.26
CA ASP A 288 8.22 -5.19 -3.82
C ASP A 288 9.43 -4.37 -3.43
N HIS A 289 10.48 -4.35 -4.26
CA HIS A 289 11.65 -3.52 -4.00
C HIS A 289 11.26 -2.03 -4.02
N ALA A 290 10.52 -1.58 -5.04
CA ALA A 290 10.04 -0.20 -5.13
C ALA A 290 9.18 0.22 -3.91
N ILE A 291 8.34 -0.69 -3.38
CA ILE A 291 7.55 -0.46 -2.17
C ILE A 291 8.44 -0.14 -0.97
N PHE A 292 9.46 -0.97 -0.72
CA PHE A 292 10.35 -0.76 0.43
C PHE A 292 11.29 0.43 0.23
N THR A 293 11.79 0.65 -0.99
CA THR A 293 12.59 1.84 -1.33
C THR A 293 11.79 3.13 -1.07
N ALA A 294 10.50 3.15 -1.43
CA ALA A 294 9.63 4.30 -1.17
C ALA A 294 9.43 4.56 0.33
N LEU A 295 9.30 3.50 1.13
CA LEU A 295 9.19 3.63 2.59
C LEU A 295 10.47 4.18 3.24
N LEU A 296 11.64 3.72 2.79
CA LEU A 296 12.93 4.20 3.29
C LEU A 296 13.16 5.68 2.95
N LYS A 297 12.85 6.08 1.71
CA LYS A 297 13.02 7.47 1.23
C LYS A 297 11.98 8.44 1.81
N GLY A 298 10.75 7.96 1.99
CA GLY A 298 9.61 8.81 2.36
C GLY A 298 9.57 9.26 3.82
N GLN A 299 10.35 8.63 4.71
CA GLN A 299 10.21 8.81 6.16
C GLN A 299 11.31 9.68 6.81
N ASN A 300 12.21 10.32 6.03
CA ASN A 300 13.34 11.13 6.55
C ASN A 300 14.12 10.42 7.68
N LEU A 301 14.24 9.10 7.58
CA LEU A 301 14.86 8.26 8.61
C LEU A 301 16.38 8.39 8.57
N THR A 302 16.99 8.30 9.75
CA THR A 302 18.44 8.11 9.88
C THR A 302 18.85 6.76 9.28
N PRO A 303 20.11 6.59 8.84
CA PRO A 303 20.58 5.31 8.32
C PRO A 303 20.34 4.13 9.30
N SER A 304 20.51 4.36 10.60
CA SER A 304 20.27 3.34 11.64
C SER A 304 18.79 2.90 11.68
N GLU A 305 17.85 3.85 11.63
CA GLU A 305 16.40 3.54 11.57
C GLU A 305 16.04 2.84 10.25
N GLN A 306 16.63 3.24 9.13
CA GLN A 306 16.44 2.56 7.84
C GLN A 306 16.90 1.09 7.91
N LEU A 307 18.03 0.84 8.57
CA LEU A 307 18.57 -0.51 8.73
C LEU A 307 17.67 -1.38 9.62
N GLN A 308 17.15 -0.81 10.71
CA GLN A 308 16.17 -1.47 11.58
C GLN A 308 14.89 -1.85 10.82
N LEU A 309 14.37 -0.95 9.99
CA LEU A 309 13.21 -1.28 9.15
C LEU A 309 13.52 -2.39 8.14
N ALA A 310 14.67 -2.33 7.48
CA ALA A 310 15.08 -3.38 6.53
C ALA A 310 15.24 -4.75 7.22
N LEU A 311 15.78 -4.77 8.45
CA LEU A 311 15.87 -5.96 9.30
C LEU A 311 14.48 -6.50 9.67
N ALA A 312 13.58 -5.62 10.11
CA ALA A 312 12.20 -5.96 10.46
C ALA A 312 11.44 -6.56 9.26
N TRP A 313 11.69 -6.06 8.05
CA TRP A 313 11.12 -6.58 6.80
C TRP A 313 11.83 -7.82 6.27
N ASN A 314 12.97 -8.20 6.87
CA ASN A 314 13.87 -9.24 6.37
C ASN A 314 14.26 -9.03 4.89
N ARG A 315 14.72 -7.82 4.55
CA ARG A 315 15.12 -7.43 3.20
C ARG A 315 16.56 -6.95 3.12
N ALA A 316 17.50 -7.89 3.24
CA ALA A 316 18.94 -7.62 3.14
C ALA A 316 19.35 -7.07 1.76
N ASP A 317 18.62 -7.45 0.70
CA ASP A 317 18.83 -6.95 -0.66
C ASP A 317 18.60 -5.43 -0.76
N ILE A 318 17.59 -4.92 -0.06
CA ILE A 318 17.28 -3.48 -0.03
C ILE A 318 18.29 -2.72 0.84
N ALA A 319 18.68 -3.29 1.99
CA ALA A 319 19.73 -2.69 2.81
C ALA A 319 21.05 -2.57 2.03
N ARG A 320 21.39 -3.59 1.23
CA ARG A 320 22.59 -3.57 0.39
C ARG A 320 22.55 -2.48 -0.70
N SER A 321 21.40 -2.24 -1.32
CA SER A 321 21.31 -1.30 -2.44
C SER A 321 21.00 0.14 -2.04
N GLU A 322 20.21 0.36 -0.99
CA GLU A 322 19.73 1.70 -0.61
C GLU A 322 20.40 2.27 0.66
N ILE A 323 20.90 1.42 1.57
CA ILE A 323 21.38 1.84 2.90
C ILE A 323 22.92 1.83 2.97
N PHE A 324 23.55 0.73 2.56
CA PHE A 324 25.02 0.58 2.53
C PHE A 324 25.63 1.15 1.24
N MET A 325 25.24 2.36 0.85
CA MET A 325 25.85 3.05 -0.28
C MET A 325 27.22 3.65 0.09
N LEU A 326 28.08 3.81 -0.92
CA LEU A 326 29.40 4.43 -0.78
C LEU A 326 29.26 5.86 -0.20
N GLY A 327 29.83 6.08 0.99
CA GLY A 327 29.85 7.38 1.67
C GLY A 327 29.06 7.46 2.99
N THR A 328 28.30 6.42 3.35
CA THR A 328 27.63 6.38 4.66
C THR A 328 28.61 5.94 5.75
N GLU A 329 28.89 6.80 6.72
CA GLU A 329 29.67 6.44 7.91
C GLU A 329 28.78 5.72 8.93
N TRP A 330 29.22 4.53 9.35
CA TRP A 330 28.51 3.73 10.33
C TRP A 330 29.27 3.71 11.64
N SER A 331 28.56 3.95 12.75
CA SER A 331 29.13 3.70 14.06
C SER A 331 29.24 2.20 14.32
N THR A 332 30.28 1.78 15.03
CA THR A 332 30.44 0.37 15.44
C THR A 332 29.27 -0.09 16.32
N GLN A 333 28.68 0.81 17.09
CA GLN A 333 27.54 0.49 17.95
C GLN A 333 26.27 0.21 17.15
N ASP A 334 25.97 0.99 16.11
CA ASP A 334 24.80 0.76 15.25
C ASP A 334 24.87 -0.60 14.57
N LEU A 335 26.04 -0.93 14.00
CA LEU A 335 26.26 -2.22 13.35
C LEU A 335 26.22 -3.39 14.34
N HIS A 336 26.75 -3.21 15.56
CA HIS A 336 26.65 -4.23 16.60
C HIS A 336 25.19 -4.44 17.07
N ASN A 337 24.40 -3.37 17.20
CA ASN A 337 22.98 -3.49 17.54
C ASN A 337 22.22 -4.25 16.44
N ALA A 338 22.44 -3.87 15.18
CA ALA A 338 21.88 -4.57 14.02
C ALA A 338 22.29 -6.04 13.95
N MET A 339 23.55 -6.35 14.29
CA MET A 339 24.06 -7.74 14.32
C MET A 339 23.37 -8.57 15.41
N MET A 340 23.18 -8.01 16.61
CA MET A 340 22.43 -8.70 17.69
C MET A 340 20.99 -9.00 17.25
N GLU A 341 20.32 -8.05 16.63
CA GLU A 341 18.95 -8.23 16.14
C GLU A 341 18.88 -9.27 15.02
N ALA A 342 19.82 -9.23 14.07
CA ALA A 342 19.92 -10.20 12.99
C ALA A 342 20.13 -11.63 13.52
N LEU A 343 20.97 -11.82 14.54
CA LEU A 343 21.20 -13.12 15.16
C LEU A 343 19.99 -13.61 15.96
N ASN A 344 19.34 -12.73 16.73
CA ASN A 344 18.16 -13.08 17.52
C ASN A 344 16.96 -13.48 16.64
N HIS A 345 16.85 -12.92 15.43
CA HIS A 345 15.74 -13.20 14.52
C HIS A 345 16.10 -14.15 13.36
N ASP A 346 17.23 -14.85 13.43
CA ASP A 346 17.70 -15.80 12.43
C ASP A 346 17.76 -15.20 11.00
N ARG A 347 18.34 -14.00 10.89
CA ARG A 347 18.48 -13.24 9.64
C ARG A 347 19.86 -13.42 9.04
N THR A 348 20.15 -14.60 8.52
CA THR A 348 21.48 -14.99 8.00
C THR A 348 22.02 -14.03 6.93
N ASP A 349 21.17 -13.57 6.01
CA ASP A 349 21.57 -12.67 4.93
C ASP A 349 22.04 -11.30 5.46
N PHE A 350 21.44 -10.84 6.57
CA PHE A 350 21.87 -9.62 7.26
C PHE A 350 23.16 -9.83 8.02
N VAL A 351 23.36 -10.98 8.65
CA VAL A 351 24.64 -11.31 9.29
C VAL A 351 25.77 -11.22 8.26
N GLN A 352 25.59 -11.84 7.08
CA GLN A 352 26.57 -11.74 6.00
C GLN A 352 26.76 -10.29 5.54
N LEU A 353 25.68 -9.55 5.32
CA LEU A 353 25.74 -8.14 4.91
C LEU A 353 26.52 -7.28 5.92
N LEU A 354 26.32 -7.48 7.22
CA LEU A 354 27.00 -6.71 8.27
C LEU A 354 28.48 -7.08 8.39
N LEU A 355 28.83 -8.35 8.19
CA LEU A 355 30.23 -8.78 8.11
C LEU A 355 30.95 -8.16 6.89
N ASP A 356 30.28 -8.14 5.73
CA ASP A 356 30.80 -7.51 4.51
C ASP A 356 31.06 -6.00 4.70
N ASN A 357 30.30 -5.35 5.60
CA ASN A 357 30.32 -3.90 5.83
C ASN A 357 31.04 -3.48 7.13
N GLY A 358 31.94 -4.33 7.64
CA GLY A 358 32.92 -3.92 8.66
C GLY A 358 32.65 -4.38 10.10
N VAL A 359 31.66 -5.24 10.34
CA VAL A 359 31.53 -5.90 11.66
C VAL A 359 32.59 -6.98 11.81
N SER A 360 33.45 -6.85 12.83
CA SER A 360 34.37 -7.91 13.24
C SER A 360 33.77 -8.75 14.36
N MET A 361 33.65 -10.06 14.14
CA MET A 361 33.14 -10.99 15.17
C MET A 361 34.01 -11.00 16.43
N HIS A 362 35.31 -10.74 16.29
CA HIS A 362 36.23 -10.67 17.43
C HIS A 362 35.91 -9.49 18.35
N SER A 363 35.60 -8.30 17.81
CA SER A 363 35.21 -7.14 18.62
C SER A 363 33.74 -7.19 19.05
N PHE A 364 32.91 -7.88 18.28
CA PHE A 364 31.48 -7.98 18.54
C PHE A 364 31.15 -8.93 19.70
N LEU A 365 31.77 -10.11 19.75
CA LEU A 365 31.44 -11.17 20.72
C LEU A 365 32.03 -10.90 22.11
N THR A 366 31.29 -10.16 22.94
CA THR A 366 31.60 -10.00 24.37
C THR A 366 30.87 -11.05 25.20
N PHE A 367 31.34 -11.31 26.43
CA PHE A 367 30.68 -12.25 27.36
C PHE A 367 29.19 -11.92 27.55
N SER A 368 28.85 -10.65 27.80
CA SER A 368 27.47 -10.21 27.97
C SER A 368 26.60 -10.42 26.72
N ARG A 369 27.15 -10.21 25.52
CA ARG A 369 26.40 -10.46 24.27
C ARG A 369 26.18 -11.94 24.02
N LEU A 370 27.19 -12.78 24.28
CA LEU A 370 27.06 -14.24 24.21
C LEU A 370 26.00 -14.74 25.19
N GLU A 371 26.06 -14.30 26.45
CA GLU A 371 25.05 -14.62 27.46
C GLU A 371 23.64 -14.24 26.98
N ASN A 372 23.46 -13.04 26.45
CA ASN A 372 22.17 -12.60 25.88
C ASN A 372 21.71 -13.49 24.72
N LEU A 373 22.61 -13.87 23.81
CA LEU A 373 22.29 -14.76 22.67
C LEU A 373 21.92 -16.17 23.13
N TYR A 374 22.60 -16.74 24.12
CA TYR A 374 22.24 -18.05 24.67
C TYR A 374 20.90 -18.01 25.41
N ASN A 375 20.61 -16.90 26.10
CA ASN A 375 19.35 -16.72 26.84
C ASN A 375 18.15 -16.43 25.93
N SER A 376 18.34 -15.87 24.73
CA SER A 376 17.24 -15.61 23.78
C SER A 376 16.68 -16.89 23.13
N VAL A 377 17.45 -17.99 23.12
CA VAL A 377 17.03 -19.30 22.60
C VAL A 377 15.87 -19.91 23.41
N GLY A 378 15.69 -19.52 24.68
CA GLY A 378 14.65 -20.06 25.57
C GLY A 378 13.24 -19.49 25.40
N LEU A 379 13.02 -18.47 24.58
CA LEU A 379 11.74 -17.74 24.46
C LEU A 379 10.93 -18.07 23.19
N HIS A 380 11.43 -18.97 22.34
CA HIS A 380 10.81 -19.31 21.05
C HIS A 380 10.39 -20.80 20.91
N CYS A 381 10.19 -21.53 22.01
CA CYS A 381 9.58 -22.87 22.01
C CYS A 381 8.06 -22.81 22.26
#